data_AF-A0A352VT51-F1
#
_entry.id   AF-A0A352VT51-F1
#
_cell.length_a   1.000
_cell.length_b   1.000
_cell.length_c   1.000
_cell.angle_alpha   90.00
_cell.angle_beta   90.00
_cell.angle_gamma   90.00
#
_symmetry.space_group_name_H-M   'P 1'
#
loop_
_entity.id
_entity.type
_entity.pdbx_description
1 polymer ?
#
loop_
_entity_poly.entity_id
_entity_poly.type
_entity_poly.pdbx_seq_one_letter_code
_entity_poly.pdbx_strand_id
1 'polypeptide(L)'
;MALWRPRGSWAECWKEEAVDRSPDIVPATVSGIVFHSVSGSVLPGAEVRIAGRSVRTTSDLSGRFELPDVQPGIHRLTFSHP
;
A
#
# COMPACT_ATOMS: atom_id res chain seq x y z
N MET A 1 -2.13 14.06 61.35
CA MET A 1 -2.99 15.11 60.76
C MET A 1 -2.08 15.98 59.90
N ALA A 2 -2.22 16.17 58.58
CA ALA A 2 -3.24 15.81 57.61
C ALA A 2 -2.56 15.36 56.30
N LEU A 3 -3.23 14.46 55.57
CA LEU A 3 -2.80 13.91 54.30
C LEU A 3 -2.94 14.95 53.19
N TRP A 4 -1.90 15.16 52.39
CA TRP A 4 -2.03 15.74 51.06
C TRP A 4 -1.54 14.73 50.02
N ARG A 5 -2.50 14.03 49.39
CA ARG A 5 -2.27 13.19 48.21
C ARG A 5 -2.80 13.95 46.99
N PRO A 6 -1.99 14.31 45.99
CA PRO A 6 -2.54 14.67 44.70
C PRO A 6 -3.23 13.43 44.11
N ARG A 7 -4.56 13.48 44.06
CA ARG A 7 -5.43 12.53 43.36
C ARG A 7 -5.33 12.85 41.86
N GLY A 8 -4.58 12.05 41.12
CA GLY A 8 -4.42 12.28 39.68
C GLY A 8 -3.40 11.35 39.06
N SER A 9 -3.71 10.05 39.08
CA SER A 9 -3.37 9.04 38.07
C SER A 9 -2.14 9.29 37.17
N TRP A 10 -0.95 8.97 37.68
CA TRP A 10 0.26 8.80 36.84
C TRP A 10 0.23 7.50 36.02
N ALA A 11 -0.82 6.69 36.15
CA ALA A 11 -0.98 5.40 35.48
C ALA A 11 -1.66 5.51 34.10
N GLU A 12 -2.19 6.68 33.72
CA GLU A 12 -3.01 6.83 32.50
C GLU A 12 -2.31 7.54 31.33
N CYS A 13 -1.07 8.01 31.47
CA CYS A 13 -0.29 8.62 30.37
C CYS A 13 0.39 7.60 29.44
N TRP A 14 0.01 6.32 29.53
CA TRP A 14 0.54 5.25 28.67
C TRP A 14 -0.57 4.52 27.94
N LYS A 15 -1.73 5.18 27.79
CA LYS A 15 -2.80 4.72 26.89
C LYS A 15 -2.68 5.33 25.50
N GLU A 16 -1.46 5.68 25.10
CA GLU A 16 -1.13 5.79 23.69
C GLU A 16 -0.95 4.37 23.21
N GLU A 17 -2.05 3.81 22.70
CA GLU A 17 -2.11 2.69 21.78
C GLU A 17 -0.81 2.65 20.97
N ALA A 18 0.16 1.89 21.47
CA ALA A 18 1.36 1.56 20.73
C ALA A 18 0.83 0.69 19.60
N VAL A 19 0.37 1.33 18.52
CA VAL A 19 0.24 0.65 17.24
C VAL A 19 1.60 0.02 17.08
N ASP A 20 1.64 -1.31 17.09
CA ASP A 20 2.87 -2.08 16.99
C ASP A 20 3.52 -1.64 15.68
N ARG A 21 4.45 -0.69 15.77
CA ARG A 21 5.18 -0.17 14.61
C ARG A 21 6.37 -1.07 14.29
N SER A 22 6.30 -2.36 14.65
CA SER A 22 7.04 -3.30 13.82
C SER A 22 6.51 -3.11 12.41
N PRO A 23 7.34 -2.89 11.39
CA PRO A 23 6.82 -2.95 10.03
C PRO A 23 6.28 -4.36 9.87
N ASP A 24 4.96 -4.54 9.99
CA ASP A 24 4.32 -5.74 9.50
C ASP A 24 4.70 -5.74 8.02
N ILE A 25 5.55 -6.68 7.61
CA ILE A 25 5.91 -6.84 6.20
C ILE A 25 4.71 -7.52 5.54
N VAL A 26 3.56 -6.87 5.59
CA VAL A 26 2.34 -7.33 4.97
C VAL A 26 2.41 -6.96 3.50
N PRO A 27 2.28 -7.94 2.61
CA PRO A 27 2.11 -7.65 1.20
C PRO A 27 0.85 -6.80 1.01
N ALA A 28 0.99 -5.73 0.24
CA ALA A 28 -0.12 -4.89 -0.19
C ALA A 28 -0.54 -5.26 -1.62
N THR A 29 -1.76 -4.86 -1.99
CA THR A 29 -2.23 -4.94 -3.38
C THR A 29 -2.12 -3.56 -4.01
N VAL A 30 -1.46 -3.47 -5.17
CA VAL A 30 -1.39 -2.25 -5.97
C VAL A 30 -2.43 -2.34 -7.07
N SER A 31 -3.44 -1.48 -7.01
CA SER A 31 -4.48 -1.41 -8.03
C SER A 31 -4.50 -0.04 -8.70
N GLY A 32 -4.83 0.01 -9.99
CA GLY A 32 -4.87 1.25 -10.77
C GLY A 32 -5.50 1.09 -12.14
N ILE A 33 -5.42 2.13 -12.96
CA ILE A 33 -5.95 2.14 -14.34
C ILE A 33 -4.83 2.53 -15.29
N VAL A 34 -4.63 1.74 -16.34
CA VAL A 34 -3.73 2.00 -17.47
C VAL A 34 -4.54 2.64 -18.59
N PHE A 35 -4.12 3.82 -19.01
CA PHE A 35 -4.70 4.54 -20.12
C PHE A 35 -3.60 5.12 -21.01
N HIS A 36 -3.93 5.33 -22.27
CA HIS A 36 -3.02 5.91 -23.24
C HIS A 36 -2.92 7.42 -23.02
N SER A 37 -1.72 7.93 -22.75
CA SER A 37 -1.50 9.34 -22.41
C SER A 37 -1.94 10.31 -23.52
N VAL A 38 -1.85 9.88 -24.78
CA VAL A 38 -2.16 10.74 -25.94
C VAL A 38 -3.65 10.75 -26.28
N SER A 39 -4.33 9.60 -26.20
CA SER A 39 -5.74 9.49 -26.60
C SER A 39 -6.72 9.47 -25.42
N GLY A 40 -6.23 9.32 -24.19
CA GLY A 40 -7.06 9.14 -23.00
C GLY A 40 -7.85 7.82 -22.98
N SER A 41 -7.64 6.95 -23.97
CA SER A 41 -8.33 5.67 -24.07
C SER A 41 -7.75 4.67 -23.08
N VAL A 42 -8.62 3.90 -22.42
CA VAL A 42 -8.18 2.77 -21.61
C VAL A 42 -7.47 1.75 -22.49
N LEU A 43 -6.37 1.19 -21.99
CA LEU A 43 -5.58 0.21 -22.74
C LEU A 43 -5.84 -1.19 -22.17
N PRO A 44 -6.70 -1.99 -22.80
CA PRO A 44 -6.87 -3.37 -22.41
C PRO A 44 -5.66 -4.21 -22.86
N GLY A 45 -5.27 -5.18 -22.04
CA GLY A 45 -4.17 -6.08 -22.35
C GLY A 45 -2.78 -5.47 -22.21
N ALA A 46 -2.63 -4.27 -21.65
CA ALA A 46 -1.31 -3.75 -21.29
C ALA A 46 -0.71 -4.62 -20.18
N GLU A 47 0.52 -5.06 -20.41
CA GLU A 47 1.31 -5.84 -19.47
C GLU A 47 1.89 -4.92 -18.40
N VAL A 48 1.63 -5.25 -17.13
CA VAL A 48 2.18 -4.56 -15.97
C VAL A 48 3.05 -5.53 -15.19
N ARG A 49 4.33 -5.19 -15.00
CA ARG A 49 5.28 -6.04 -14.27
C ARG A 49 6.12 -5.22 -13.29
N ILE A 50 6.44 -5.80 -12.14
CA ILE A 50 7.45 -5.26 -11.23
C ILE A 50 8.83 -5.70 -11.69
N ALA A 51 9.73 -4.74 -11.95
CA ALA A 51 11.11 -5.02 -12.29
C ALA A 51 11.80 -5.78 -11.15
N GLY A 52 12.40 -6.93 -11.45
CA GLY A 52 13.06 -7.79 -10.47
C GLY A 52 12.15 -8.77 -9.73
N ARG A 53 10.86 -8.87 -10.08
CA ARG A 53 9.94 -9.90 -9.57
C ARG A 53 9.21 -10.65 -10.69
N SER A 54 8.75 -11.85 -10.35
CA SER A 54 7.88 -12.67 -11.19
C SER A 54 6.42 -12.20 -11.18
N VAL A 55 6.09 -11.15 -10.42
CA VAL A 55 4.73 -10.62 -10.32
C VAL A 55 4.42 -9.80 -11.58
N ARG A 56 3.45 -10.28 -12.35
CA ARG A 56 2.94 -9.65 -13.57
C ARG A 56 1.42 -9.73 -13.55
N THR A 57 0.77 -8.66 -13.99
CA THR A 57 -0.66 -8.62 -14.28
C THR A 57 -0.89 -8.03 -15.66
N THR A 58 -2.09 -8.22 -16.17
CA THR A 58 -2.56 -7.62 -17.42
C THR A 58 -3.74 -6.74 -17.10
N SER A 59 -3.78 -5.55 -17.71
CA SER A 59 -4.93 -4.67 -17.57
C SER A 59 -6.17 -5.24 -18.27
N ASP A 60 -7.33 -5.13 -17.62
CA ASP A 60 -8.62 -5.60 -18.11
C ASP A 60 -9.19 -4.72 -19.23
N LEU A 61 -10.38 -5.07 -19.74
CA LEU A 61 -11.13 -4.30 -20.76
C LEU A 61 -11.36 -2.83 -20.40
N SER A 62 -11.30 -2.48 -19.11
CA SER A 62 -11.43 -1.11 -18.59
C SER A 62 -10.07 -0.45 -18.28
N GLY A 63 -8.96 -1.07 -18.67
CA GLY A 63 -7.60 -0.63 -18.31
C GLY A 63 -7.23 -0.87 -16.84
N ARG A 64 -8.14 -1.40 -16.03
CA ARG A 64 -7.89 -1.66 -14.61
C ARG A 64 -6.84 -2.77 -14.46
N PHE A 65 -5.89 -2.58 -13.55
CA PHE A 65 -4.92 -3.61 -13.19
C PHE A 65 -4.91 -3.78 -11.67
N GLU A 66 -4.72 -5.02 -11.23
CA GLU A 66 -4.55 -5.37 -9.83
C GLU A 66 -3.32 -6.25 -9.69
N LEU A 67 -2.41 -5.82 -8.83
CA LEU A 67 -1.15 -6.49 -8.59
C LEU A 67 -1.08 -6.88 -7.10
N PRO A 68 -1.45 -8.12 -6.76
CA PRO A 68 -1.34 -8.61 -5.38
C PRO A 68 0.12 -8.88 -5.00
N ASP A 69 0.37 -9.08 -3.71
CA ASP A 69 1.66 -9.53 -3.17
C ASP A 69 2.84 -8.56 -3.34
N VAL A 70 2.56 -7.25 -3.26
CA VAL A 70 3.59 -6.22 -3.30
C VAL A 70 4.10 -5.96 -1.90
N GLN A 71 5.29 -6.48 -1.59
CA GLN A 71 5.93 -6.21 -0.28
C GLN A 71 6.20 -4.70 -0.13
N PRO A 72 6.21 -4.18 1.11
CA PRO A 72 6.55 -2.78 1.34
C PRO A 72 7.98 -2.48 0.86
N GLY A 73 8.15 -1.36 0.15
CA GLY A 73 9.42 -0.94 -0.41
C GLY A 73 9.27 -0.13 -1.69
N ILE A 74 10.41 0.28 -2.26
CA ILE A 74 10.45 0.99 -3.55
C ILE A 74 10.48 -0.06 -4.65
N HIS A 75 9.42 -0.09 -5.47
CA HIS A 75 9.31 -0.97 -6.63
C HIS A 75 9.24 -0.18 -7.91
N ARG A 76 9.88 -0.68 -8.97
CA ARG A 76 9.78 -0.10 -10.30
C ARG A 76 8.76 -0.89 -11.12
N LEU A 77 7.66 -0.23 -11.47
CA LEU A 77 6.64 -0.78 -12.34
C LEU A 77 6.98 -0.48 -13.80
N THR A 78 6.86 -1.48 -14.66
CA THR A 78 7.03 -1.36 -16.11
C THR A 78 5.72 -1.71 -16.77
N PHE A 79 5.28 -0.85 -17.69
CA PHE A 79 4.07 -1.00 -18.47
C PHE A 79 4.46 -1.17 -19.94
N SER A 80 3.99 -2.24 -20.57
CA SER A 80 4.27 -2.53 -21.98
C SER A 80 2.96 -2.80 -22.70
N HIS A 81 2.78 -2.15 -23.85
CA HIS A 81 1.67 -2.35 -24.76
C HIS A 81 2.24 -2.42 -26.19
N PRO A 82 1.86 -3.44 -26.99
CA PRO A 82 2.35 -3.61 -28.36
C PRO A 82 1.85 -2.53 -29.33
#